data_AF-A0A943FEC2-F1
#
_entry.id   AF-A0A943FEC2-F1
#
_cell.length_a   1.000
_cell.length_b   1.000
_cell.length_c   1.000
_cell.angle_alpha   90.00
_cell.angle_beta   90.00
_cell.angle_gamma   90.00
#
_symmetry.space_group_name_H-M   'P 1'
#
loop_
_entity.id
_entity.type
_entity.pdbx_description
1 polymer ?
#
loop_
_entity_poly.entity_id
_entity_poly.type
_entity_poly.pdbx_seq_one_letter_code
_entity_poly.pdbx_strand_id
1 'polypeptide(L)'
;MEMSNKSSVSGWTVYDTTALKDCRNAAIVLEGSKAELVMNGGEITGNYNVGSNGVAGAAVQVRNGASFVMNDGNIHENGIIAKPKDNVHYGAGVFVYGENSSFKMTGGAIQDNNGMVGAGVYICGSQNGKASLEMTGGDINNNSITNMGKYGCDGGGIYAKYTEVNAEGKENDRISISHNGIKDFGVDYNPSQSSGGGIYAEKSTVNLNHVIIDDNTASGNNAQGGAGIWAEDSDVTVKNGSISNNQGGKLNQNVYGGALRVEGSGNVHVEAVTFEKNCVSPESDYQWNIGYGGAIMMNGKDTLTLKDCIIRNNHASGSGGGIYANQGMTEIKGNTVFDSNTCNNNREKWTDYLGEAICITSVATVKIYDQVRIEKNNTVGLEEDKNGAAVLTMANSYTGIDKEHPVAIESMGQNIEQLPDSKGTPLVTFLDEAGGEKGAAYADEQQHFVVSSYMPATLYIGQSGEKKDALTYVANRAPVIQAEDKTITVGDKFDPLKDVTATDKEDGDITLTKDNVIKNEVDTTKAGTYEVTYKVTDSQGASTVKTIKVTVKEKDTPVVPDKPDNDGNKPDTDNPNTNKPEQNQLENTRKGTVKTADEANTTGYVLLMLASALFIGILMKSRKVRS
;
A
#
# COMPACT_ATOMS: atom_id res chain seq x y z
N MET A 1 -29.55 -42.26 12.53
CA MET A 1 -28.55 -43.35 12.45
C MET A 1 -27.40 -42.98 13.36
N GLU A 2 -26.74 -43.94 13.98
CA GLU A 2 -25.59 -43.68 14.84
C GLU A 2 -24.37 -44.50 14.37
N MET A 3 -23.20 -43.85 14.32
CA MET A 3 -21.89 -44.47 14.15
C MET A 3 -21.04 -44.24 15.40
N SER A 4 -20.04 -45.11 15.60
CA SER A 4 -19.19 -45.17 16.79
C SER A 4 -17.71 -45.32 16.41
N ASN A 5 -16.78 -45.12 17.36
CA ASN A 5 -15.34 -45.39 17.20
C ASN A 5 -14.95 -46.80 16.68
N LYS A 6 -15.90 -47.74 16.54
CA LYS A 6 -15.68 -49.09 15.97
C LYS A 6 -16.40 -49.31 14.62
N SER A 7 -17.04 -48.28 14.09
CA SER A 7 -17.78 -48.30 12.83
C SER A 7 -16.85 -47.85 11.69
N SER A 8 -16.79 -48.63 10.62
CA SER A 8 -16.11 -48.27 9.37
C SER A 8 -17.10 -48.43 8.20
N VAL A 9 -17.11 -47.47 7.28
CA VAL A 9 -17.96 -47.48 6.08
C VAL A 9 -17.08 -47.27 4.84
N SER A 10 -16.91 -48.32 4.06
CA SER A 10 -16.02 -48.34 2.90
C SER A 10 -16.56 -49.25 1.80
N GLY A 11 -16.63 -48.76 0.56
CA GLY A 11 -17.09 -49.55 -0.59
C GLY A 11 -16.98 -48.80 -1.92
N TRP A 12 -16.85 -49.56 -3.01
CA TRP A 12 -16.75 -49.01 -4.37
C TRP A 12 -18.13 -48.83 -5.01
N THR A 13 -18.59 -47.58 -5.15
CA THR A 13 -19.90 -47.26 -5.75
C THR A 13 -19.77 -47.06 -7.26
N VAL A 14 -19.41 -48.15 -7.95
CA VAL A 14 -19.26 -48.17 -9.42
C VAL A 14 -20.63 -48.11 -10.09
N TYR A 15 -20.82 -47.19 -11.04
CA TYR A 15 -21.99 -47.18 -11.92
C TYR A 15 -21.64 -46.90 -13.39
N ASP A 16 -22.53 -47.31 -14.31
CA ASP A 16 -22.34 -47.28 -15.76
C ASP A 16 -23.14 -46.14 -16.46
N THR A 17 -23.01 -46.05 -17.77
CA THR A 17 -22.83 -44.77 -18.47
C THR A 17 -24.07 -44.21 -19.17
N THR A 18 -25.26 -44.36 -18.58
CA THR A 18 -26.53 -43.88 -19.18
C THR A 18 -27.34 -42.92 -18.29
N ALA A 19 -26.91 -41.66 -18.28
CA ALA A 19 -27.76 -40.46 -18.20
C ALA A 19 -28.83 -40.38 -17.09
N LEU A 20 -28.41 -40.38 -15.82
CA LEU A 20 -29.27 -39.98 -14.69
C LEU A 20 -28.86 -38.60 -14.16
N LYS A 21 -29.82 -37.67 -14.04
CA LYS A 21 -29.60 -36.27 -13.61
C LYS A 21 -29.59 -36.06 -12.08
N ASP A 22 -29.69 -37.12 -11.29
CA ASP A 22 -29.74 -37.05 -9.83
C ASP A 22 -29.04 -38.29 -9.22
N CYS A 23 -27.71 -38.26 -9.23
CA CYS A 23 -26.88 -39.36 -8.74
C CYS A 23 -26.86 -39.40 -7.20
N ARG A 24 -27.79 -40.15 -6.62
CA ARG A 24 -27.87 -40.44 -5.16
C ARG A 24 -26.95 -41.60 -4.75
N ASN A 25 -25.76 -41.64 -5.35
CA ASN A 25 -24.76 -42.68 -5.13
C ASN A 25 -23.72 -42.13 -4.16
N ALA A 26 -23.70 -42.64 -2.93
CA ALA A 26 -22.74 -42.31 -1.88
C ALA A 26 -22.64 -43.49 -0.91
N ALA A 27 -21.61 -43.51 -0.06
CA ALA A 27 -21.52 -44.48 1.03
C ALA A 27 -22.68 -44.33 2.03
N ILE A 28 -23.10 -43.09 2.31
CA ILE A 28 -24.28 -42.75 3.12
C ILE A 28 -25.09 -41.65 2.42
N VAL A 29 -26.42 -41.83 2.33
CA VAL A 29 -27.36 -40.79 1.86
C VAL A 29 -28.42 -40.55 2.93
N LEU A 30 -28.58 -39.28 3.33
CA LEU A 30 -29.57 -38.80 4.28
C LEU A 30 -30.50 -37.83 3.55
N GLU A 31 -31.81 -38.04 3.63
CA GLU A 31 -32.78 -37.23 2.87
C GLU A 31 -34.07 -36.96 3.64
N GLY A 32 -34.48 -35.69 3.68
CA GLY A 32 -35.70 -35.22 4.30
C GLY A 32 -35.52 -34.79 5.75
N SER A 33 -36.39 -33.87 6.21
CA SER A 33 -36.33 -33.18 7.53
C SER A 33 -36.54 -34.03 8.79
N LYS A 34 -36.35 -35.35 8.69
CA LYS A 34 -36.31 -36.31 9.80
C LYS A 34 -35.14 -37.30 9.69
N ALA A 35 -34.32 -37.20 8.65
CA ALA A 35 -33.13 -38.02 8.49
C ALA A 35 -31.96 -37.35 9.21
N GLU A 36 -31.37 -38.06 10.16
CA GLU A 36 -30.18 -37.63 10.88
C GLU A 36 -29.16 -38.77 10.97
N LEU A 37 -27.88 -38.43 10.84
CA LEU A 37 -26.74 -39.26 11.23
C LEU A 37 -25.97 -38.56 12.36
N VAL A 38 -25.64 -39.31 13.41
CA VAL A 38 -24.67 -38.90 14.42
C VAL A 38 -23.47 -39.84 14.37
N MET A 39 -22.30 -39.31 14.03
CA MET A 39 -21.03 -40.03 13.98
C MET A 39 -20.19 -39.66 15.21
N ASN A 40 -20.14 -40.58 16.16
CA ASN A 40 -19.30 -40.47 17.36
C ASN A 40 -18.02 -41.27 17.11
N GLY A 41 -17.10 -40.73 16.30
CA GLY A 41 -15.93 -41.46 15.84
C GLY A 41 -16.25 -42.51 14.77
N GLY A 42 -15.20 -43.21 14.34
CA GLY A 42 -15.24 -44.17 13.24
C GLY A 42 -14.64 -43.60 11.96
N GLU A 43 -14.84 -44.30 10.85
CA GLU A 43 -14.15 -44.05 9.58
C GLU A 43 -15.09 -44.18 8.39
N ILE A 44 -15.00 -43.25 7.42
CA ILE A 44 -15.67 -43.34 6.12
C ILE A 44 -14.60 -43.17 5.03
N THR A 45 -14.19 -44.29 4.41
CA THR A 45 -12.96 -44.35 3.59
C THR A 45 -13.11 -45.08 2.26
N GLY A 46 -12.29 -44.69 1.27
CA GLY A 46 -12.12 -45.40 0.01
C GLY A 46 -13.37 -45.46 -0.88
N ASN A 47 -14.35 -44.57 -0.63
CA ASN A 47 -15.60 -44.56 -1.37
C ASN A 47 -15.44 -43.73 -2.65
N TYR A 48 -15.45 -44.41 -3.80
CA TYR A 48 -15.30 -43.78 -5.11
C TYR A 48 -16.57 -43.87 -5.94
N ASN A 49 -17.00 -42.72 -6.45
CA ASN A 49 -18.03 -42.62 -7.48
C ASN A 49 -17.39 -42.54 -8.87
N VAL A 50 -17.92 -43.30 -9.82
CA VAL A 50 -17.61 -43.20 -11.26
C VAL A 50 -18.90 -42.86 -11.99
N GLY A 51 -18.99 -41.74 -12.71
CA GLY A 51 -20.24 -41.38 -13.37
C GLY A 51 -20.15 -40.18 -14.30
N SER A 52 -20.88 -40.26 -15.42
CA SER A 52 -20.87 -39.21 -16.45
C SER A 52 -21.88 -38.11 -16.15
N ASN A 53 -21.39 -36.86 -16.09
CA ASN A 53 -22.12 -35.60 -15.83
C ASN A 53 -22.79 -35.46 -14.45
N GLY A 54 -22.29 -34.54 -13.62
CA GLY A 54 -23.07 -34.03 -12.47
C GLY A 54 -23.15 -34.96 -11.26
N VAL A 55 -22.16 -35.82 -11.06
CA VAL A 55 -22.01 -36.64 -9.84
C VAL A 55 -21.78 -35.74 -8.61
N ALA A 56 -22.40 -36.11 -7.49
CA ALA A 56 -22.23 -35.47 -6.19
C ALA A 56 -21.95 -36.51 -5.10
N GLY A 57 -21.26 -36.12 -4.02
CA GLY A 57 -21.17 -36.82 -2.73
C GLY A 57 -20.68 -38.27 -2.78
N ALA A 58 -19.39 -38.52 -2.59
CA ALA A 58 -18.85 -39.89 -2.60
C ALA A 58 -18.96 -40.58 -1.23
N ALA A 59 -18.55 -39.92 -0.13
CA ALA A 59 -18.74 -40.44 1.22
C ALA A 59 -20.15 -40.18 1.77
N VAL A 60 -20.50 -38.92 2.10
CA VAL A 60 -21.78 -38.58 2.74
C VAL A 60 -22.58 -37.57 1.92
N GLN A 61 -23.85 -37.86 1.66
CA GLN A 61 -24.83 -36.91 1.13
C GLN A 61 -25.88 -36.57 2.18
N VAL A 62 -26.12 -35.27 2.38
CA VAL A 62 -27.13 -34.70 3.29
C VAL A 62 -28.07 -33.82 2.47
N ARG A 63 -29.36 -34.18 2.38
CA ARG A 63 -30.30 -33.54 1.43
C ARG A 63 -31.65 -33.17 2.06
N ASN A 64 -32.26 -32.14 1.49
CA ASN A 64 -33.69 -31.81 1.67
C ASN A 64 -34.10 -31.65 3.15
N GLY A 65 -33.28 -30.96 3.95
CA GLY A 65 -33.51 -30.71 5.38
C GLY A 65 -32.95 -31.78 6.33
N ALA A 66 -32.18 -32.74 5.83
CA ALA A 66 -31.50 -33.73 6.66
C ALA A 66 -30.34 -33.12 7.47
N SER A 67 -29.96 -33.79 8.56
CA SER A 67 -28.90 -33.40 9.49
C SER A 67 -27.75 -34.42 9.48
N PHE A 68 -26.50 -33.95 9.53
CA PHE A 68 -25.34 -34.78 9.86
C PHE A 68 -24.56 -34.12 11.00
N VAL A 69 -24.27 -34.88 12.05
CA VAL A 69 -23.46 -34.47 13.19
C VAL A 69 -22.25 -35.40 13.31
N MET A 70 -21.05 -34.85 13.24
CA MET A 70 -19.77 -35.55 13.36
C MET A 70 -19.05 -35.03 14.61
N ASN A 71 -19.13 -35.78 15.70
CA ASN A 71 -18.52 -35.38 16.97
C ASN A 71 -17.01 -35.69 17.01
N ASP A 72 -16.58 -36.72 16.28
CA ASP A 72 -15.20 -37.16 16.09
C ASP A 72 -15.14 -38.15 14.89
N GLY A 73 -13.93 -38.55 14.46
CA GLY A 73 -13.68 -39.59 13.44
C GLY A 73 -13.13 -39.05 12.12
N ASN A 74 -12.98 -39.92 11.12
CA ASN A 74 -12.31 -39.58 9.86
C ASN A 74 -13.19 -39.81 8.63
N ILE A 75 -13.17 -38.87 7.68
CA ILE A 75 -13.73 -39.02 6.33
C ILE A 75 -12.62 -38.75 5.32
N HIS A 76 -12.03 -39.81 4.75
CA HIS A 76 -10.83 -39.67 3.92
C HIS A 76 -10.73 -40.64 2.74
N GLU A 77 -9.85 -40.33 1.78
CA GLU A 77 -9.60 -41.16 0.59
C GLU A 77 -10.87 -41.44 -0.25
N ASN A 78 -11.92 -40.63 -0.11
CA ASN A 78 -13.12 -40.70 -0.93
C ASN A 78 -12.97 -39.82 -2.18
N GLY A 79 -13.62 -40.17 -3.29
CA GLY A 79 -13.41 -39.38 -4.51
C GLY A 79 -14.41 -39.57 -5.64
N ILE A 80 -14.33 -38.66 -6.61
CA ILE A 80 -15.14 -38.70 -7.83
C ILE A 80 -14.21 -38.85 -9.05
N ILE A 81 -14.28 -40.00 -9.71
CA ILE A 81 -13.46 -40.33 -10.88
C ILE A 81 -14.14 -39.76 -12.13
N ALA A 82 -13.81 -38.51 -12.45
CA ALA A 82 -14.26 -37.79 -13.62
C ALA A 82 -13.76 -38.44 -14.93
N LYS A 83 -14.56 -38.42 -16.01
CA LYS A 83 -14.12 -38.80 -17.36
C LYS A 83 -13.88 -37.53 -18.19
N PRO A 84 -13.01 -37.54 -19.22
CA PRO A 84 -12.60 -36.33 -19.98
C PRO A 84 -13.70 -35.60 -20.81
N LYS A 85 -14.99 -35.87 -20.56
CA LYS A 85 -16.15 -35.25 -21.23
C LYS A 85 -17.25 -34.83 -20.24
N ASP A 86 -17.02 -34.98 -18.93
CA ASP A 86 -18.08 -34.84 -17.94
C ASP A 86 -18.24 -33.40 -17.43
N ASN A 87 -19.49 -33.04 -17.11
CA ASN A 87 -19.80 -31.83 -16.35
C ASN A 87 -19.37 -31.95 -14.87
N VAL A 88 -19.12 -30.78 -14.26
CA VAL A 88 -18.74 -30.52 -12.85
C VAL A 88 -19.24 -31.57 -11.82
N HIS A 89 -18.34 -31.91 -10.89
CA HIS A 89 -18.56 -32.82 -9.77
C HIS A 89 -18.44 -32.13 -8.41
N TYR A 90 -19.26 -32.52 -7.43
CA TYR A 90 -19.45 -31.77 -6.18
C TYR A 90 -19.30 -32.65 -4.92
N GLY A 91 -18.49 -32.24 -3.94
CA GLY A 91 -18.41 -32.91 -2.62
C GLY A 91 -17.85 -34.33 -2.68
N ALA A 92 -16.55 -34.52 -2.45
CA ALA A 92 -16.00 -35.88 -2.35
C ALA A 92 -16.20 -36.46 -0.94
N GLY A 93 -15.82 -35.70 0.09
CA GLY A 93 -16.10 -36.04 1.50
C GLY A 93 -17.58 -35.88 1.85
N VAL A 94 -17.99 -34.65 2.21
CA VAL A 94 -19.37 -34.35 2.64
C VAL A 94 -20.05 -33.43 1.62
N PHE A 95 -21.24 -33.80 1.18
CA PHE A 95 -22.09 -33.04 0.26
C PHE A 95 -23.43 -32.69 0.93
N VAL A 96 -23.67 -31.41 1.18
CA VAL A 96 -24.89 -30.88 1.80
C VAL A 96 -25.67 -30.06 0.77
N TYR A 97 -26.94 -30.39 0.55
CA TYR A 97 -27.74 -29.74 -0.49
C TYR A 97 -29.23 -29.55 -0.15
N GLY A 98 -29.69 -28.30 -0.29
CA GLY A 98 -31.08 -27.91 -0.17
C GLY A 98 -31.43 -27.29 1.18
N GLU A 99 -32.56 -26.58 1.20
CA GLU A 99 -32.99 -25.70 2.30
C GLU A 99 -33.02 -26.41 3.66
N ASN A 100 -32.45 -25.78 4.68
CA ASN A 100 -32.37 -26.28 6.06
C ASN A 100 -31.58 -27.60 6.24
N SER A 101 -30.81 -28.05 5.23
CA SER A 101 -29.89 -29.18 5.39
C SER A 101 -28.65 -28.72 6.14
N SER A 102 -28.19 -29.50 7.12
CA SER A 102 -27.12 -29.09 8.04
C SER A 102 -26.00 -30.13 8.16
N PHE A 103 -24.78 -29.63 8.33
CA PHE A 103 -23.64 -30.41 8.80
C PHE A 103 -22.99 -29.75 10.01
N LYS A 104 -22.76 -30.52 11.08
CA LYS A 104 -22.08 -30.09 12.29
C LYS A 104 -20.84 -30.95 12.53
N MET A 105 -19.72 -30.31 12.85
CA MET A 105 -18.45 -30.96 13.21
C MET A 105 -17.93 -30.42 14.56
N THR A 106 -17.53 -31.30 15.47
CA THR A 106 -16.95 -30.91 16.78
C THR A 106 -15.56 -31.47 17.03
N GLY A 107 -15.01 -32.21 16.06
CA GLY A 107 -13.76 -32.97 16.16
C GLY A 107 -13.60 -33.87 14.93
N GLY A 108 -12.50 -34.62 14.88
CA GLY A 108 -12.16 -35.49 13.75
C GLY A 108 -11.56 -34.74 12.55
N ALA A 109 -11.47 -35.43 11.40
CA ALA A 109 -10.87 -34.89 10.17
C ALA A 109 -11.67 -35.26 8.90
N ILE A 110 -11.74 -34.32 7.96
CA ILE A 110 -12.17 -34.53 6.58
C ILE A 110 -10.95 -34.26 5.69
N GLN A 111 -10.29 -35.32 5.21
CA GLN A 111 -8.98 -35.18 4.57
C GLN A 111 -8.72 -36.10 3.39
N ASP A 112 -7.77 -35.74 2.52
CA ASP A 112 -7.32 -36.57 1.38
C ASP A 112 -8.46 -36.98 0.40
N ASN A 113 -9.61 -36.31 0.47
CA ASN A 113 -10.73 -36.54 -0.47
C ASN A 113 -10.45 -35.82 -1.80
N ASN A 114 -10.92 -36.39 -2.92
CA ASN A 114 -10.63 -35.88 -4.26
C ASN A 114 -11.90 -35.57 -5.09
N GLY A 115 -12.14 -34.29 -5.38
CA GLY A 115 -13.32 -33.81 -6.12
C GLY A 115 -12.98 -32.73 -7.16
N MET A 116 -14.01 -32.04 -7.67
CA MET A 116 -13.83 -30.83 -8.50
C MET A 116 -14.26 -29.54 -7.77
N VAL A 117 -15.32 -29.59 -6.97
CA VAL A 117 -15.88 -28.43 -6.23
C VAL A 117 -16.27 -28.88 -4.83
N GLY A 118 -15.82 -28.17 -3.79
CA GLY A 118 -16.04 -28.55 -2.38
C GLY A 118 -15.43 -29.91 -2.03
N ALA A 119 -14.15 -30.15 -2.34
CA ALA A 119 -13.59 -31.51 -2.30
C ALA A 119 -13.68 -32.15 -0.90
N GLY A 120 -13.34 -31.41 0.16
CA GLY A 120 -13.64 -31.80 1.54
C GLY A 120 -15.13 -31.70 1.85
N VAL A 121 -15.65 -30.47 1.86
CA VAL A 121 -17.06 -30.15 2.12
C VAL A 121 -17.63 -29.30 0.99
N TYR A 122 -18.71 -29.78 0.39
CA TYR A 122 -19.60 -28.98 -0.47
C TYR A 122 -20.90 -28.70 0.28
N ILE A 123 -21.31 -27.43 0.35
CA ILE A 123 -22.58 -27.04 0.97
C ILE A 123 -23.31 -25.96 0.15
N CYS A 124 -24.57 -26.24 -0.21
CA CYS A 124 -25.39 -25.34 -1.01
C CYS A 124 -26.85 -25.31 -0.56
N GLY A 125 -27.33 -24.14 -0.13
CA GLY A 125 -28.74 -23.86 0.16
C GLY A 125 -29.52 -23.35 -1.06
N SER A 126 -30.57 -22.59 -0.80
CA SER A 126 -31.37 -21.88 -1.80
C SER A 126 -31.56 -20.41 -1.41
N GLN A 127 -32.04 -19.59 -2.35
CA GLN A 127 -32.42 -18.19 -2.09
C GLN A 127 -33.54 -18.03 -1.05
N ASN A 128 -34.36 -19.07 -0.81
CA ASN A 128 -35.46 -19.04 0.16
C ASN A 128 -35.12 -19.71 1.50
N GLY A 129 -34.02 -20.47 1.56
CA GLY A 129 -33.60 -21.20 2.76
C GLY A 129 -32.14 -21.63 2.65
N LYS A 130 -31.29 -21.09 3.52
CA LYS A 130 -29.87 -21.44 3.54
C LYS A 130 -29.66 -22.90 4.00
N ALA A 131 -28.52 -23.46 3.64
CA ALA A 131 -27.93 -24.61 4.33
C ALA A 131 -26.97 -24.12 5.42
N SER A 132 -26.57 -24.97 6.38
CA SER A 132 -25.64 -24.57 7.45
C SER A 132 -24.49 -25.55 7.69
N LEU A 133 -23.31 -24.98 7.94
CA LEU A 133 -22.12 -25.67 8.43
C LEU A 133 -21.74 -25.07 9.80
N GLU A 134 -21.74 -25.89 10.84
CA GLU A 134 -21.25 -25.51 12.18
C GLU A 134 -20.00 -26.32 12.51
N MET A 135 -18.88 -25.65 12.80
CA MET A 135 -17.63 -26.28 13.24
C MET A 135 -17.23 -25.74 14.62
N THR A 136 -16.86 -26.62 15.54
CA THR A 136 -16.42 -26.25 16.91
C THR A 136 -15.12 -26.96 17.34
N GLY A 137 -14.47 -27.61 16.38
CA GLY A 137 -13.25 -28.41 16.48
C GLY A 137 -13.12 -29.32 15.25
N GLY A 138 -11.92 -29.87 15.03
CA GLY A 138 -11.62 -30.75 13.91
C GLY A 138 -11.12 -30.02 12.64
N ASP A 139 -10.60 -30.82 11.70
CA ASP A 139 -9.83 -30.33 10.56
C ASP A 139 -10.46 -30.66 9.20
N ILE A 140 -10.33 -29.74 8.24
CA ILE A 140 -10.63 -29.98 6.82
C ILE A 140 -9.31 -29.74 6.07
N ASN A 141 -8.50 -30.80 5.93
CA ASN A 141 -7.13 -30.68 5.43
C ASN A 141 -6.85 -31.56 4.22
N ASN A 142 -5.83 -31.23 3.42
CA ASN A 142 -5.33 -32.08 2.33
C ASN A 142 -6.31 -32.45 1.20
N ASN A 143 -7.53 -31.90 1.16
CA ASN A 143 -8.52 -32.27 0.15
C ASN A 143 -8.11 -31.72 -1.23
N SER A 144 -8.01 -32.63 -2.21
CA SER A 144 -7.51 -32.31 -3.54
C SER A 144 -8.66 -31.98 -4.49
N ILE A 145 -8.46 -30.95 -5.27
CA ILE A 145 -9.19 -30.74 -6.52
C ILE A 145 -8.40 -31.45 -7.63
N THR A 146 -9.08 -32.31 -8.41
CA THR A 146 -8.56 -32.78 -9.71
C THR A 146 -9.63 -32.63 -10.79
N ASN A 147 -9.23 -32.09 -11.94
CA ASN A 147 -10.12 -31.79 -13.06
C ASN A 147 -9.41 -32.11 -14.38
N MET A 148 -10.06 -32.88 -15.25
CA MET A 148 -9.56 -33.24 -16.59
C MET A 148 -10.36 -32.54 -17.71
N GLY A 149 -10.94 -31.38 -17.43
CA GLY A 149 -11.94 -30.72 -18.28
C GLY A 149 -11.97 -29.20 -18.18
N LYS A 150 -13.03 -28.60 -18.73
CA LYS A 150 -13.12 -27.16 -19.06
C LYS A 150 -13.63 -26.26 -17.92
N TYR A 151 -14.13 -26.83 -16.82
CA TYR A 151 -14.90 -26.09 -15.82
C TYR A 151 -14.02 -25.48 -14.71
N GLY A 152 -14.59 -24.51 -13.98
CA GLY A 152 -14.02 -24.00 -12.73
C GLY A 152 -14.08 -25.05 -11.61
N CYS A 153 -13.27 -24.85 -10.58
CA CYS A 153 -13.05 -25.77 -9.48
C CYS A 153 -12.84 -24.98 -8.19
N ASP A 154 -13.91 -24.82 -7.42
CA ASP A 154 -13.99 -23.83 -6.36
C ASP A 154 -14.20 -24.51 -4.99
N GLY A 155 -13.58 -23.97 -3.93
CA GLY A 155 -13.65 -24.55 -2.58
C GLY A 155 -12.89 -25.87 -2.48
N GLY A 156 -11.57 -25.85 -2.29
CA GLY A 156 -10.81 -27.09 -2.07
C GLY A 156 -11.18 -27.75 -0.74
N GLY A 157 -11.09 -26.98 0.34
CA GLY A 157 -11.58 -27.39 1.66
C GLY A 157 -13.10 -27.31 1.74
N ILE A 158 -13.65 -26.09 1.64
CA ILE A 158 -15.08 -25.78 1.78
C ILE A 158 -15.56 -25.00 0.55
N TYR A 159 -16.62 -25.48 -0.11
CA TYR A 159 -17.45 -24.69 -1.02
C TYR A 159 -18.78 -24.35 -0.34
N ALA A 160 -19.12 -23.07 -0.22
CA ALA A 160 -20.34 -22.58 0.40
C ALA A 160 -21.12 -21.64 -0.54
N LYS A 161 -22.38 -22.00 -0.83
CA LYS A 161 -23.29 -21.16 -1.62
C LYS A 161 -24.67 -21.07 -0.98
N TYR A 162 -25.25 -19.86 -0.87
CA TYR A 162 -26.50 -19.64 -0.12
C TYR A 162 -26.49 -20.34 1.26
N THR A 163 -25.42 -20.13 2.03
CA THR A 163 -25.08 -20.93 3.21
C THR A 163 -24.69 -20.05 4.40
N GLU A 164 -24.84 -20.58 5.62
CA GLU A 164 -24.21 -20.02 6.84
C GLU A 164 -23.09 -20.97 7.31
N VAL A 165 -21.85 -20.50 7.24
CA VAL A 165 -20.67 -21.22 7.75
C VAL A 165 -20.25 -20.56 9.05
N ASN A 166 -20.28 -21.29 10.15
CA ASN A 166 -19.90 -20.81 11.48
C ASN A 166 -18.83 -21.74 12.05
N ALA A 167 -17.59 -21.27 12.17
CA ALA A 167 -16.45 -22.03 12.69
C ALA A 167 -15.90 -21.35 13.94
N GLU A 168 -16.25 -21.88 15.11
CA GLU A 168 -15.93 -21.33 16.43
C GLU A 168 -14.91 -22.23 17.13
N GLY A 169 -13.63 -22.04 16.81
CA GLY A 169 -12.52 -22.70 17.47
C GLY A 169 -12.23 -22.11 18.86
N LYS A 170 -11.37 -22.78 19.62
CA LYS A 170 -10.91 -22.37 20.94
C LYS A 170 -9.42 -22.01 20.86
N GLU A 171 -8.94 -21.13 21.73
CA GLU A 171 -7.54 -20.63 21.74
C GLU A 171 -6.47 -21.74 21.62
N ASN A 172 -6.69 -22.87 22.30
CA ASN A 172 -5.80 -24.04 22.39
C ASN A 172 -6.29 -25.27 21.59
N ASP A 173 -7.42 -25.16 20.89
CA ASP A 173 -8.13 -26.26 20.23
C ASP A 173 -8.87 -25.64 19.02
N ARG A 174 -8.07 -25.41 17.97
CA ARG A 174 -8.38 -24.59 16.80
C ARG A 174 -8.83 -25.46 15.63
N ILE A 175 -9.62 -24.86 14.73
CA ILE A 175 -10.07 -25.51 13.50
C ILE A 175 -9.01 -25.25 12.40
N SER A 176 -8.47 -26.29 11.76
CA SER A 176 -7.61 -26.15 10.58
C SER A 176 -8.38 -26.32 9.28
N ILE A 177 -8.17 -25.41 8.33
CA ILE A 177 -8.56 -25.56 6.93
C ILE A 177 -7.29 -25.39 6.10
N SER A 178 -6.57 -26.49 5.82
CA SER A 178 -5.19 -26.40 5.34
C SER A 178 -4.78 -27.40 4.26
N HIS A 179 -3.76 -27.08 3.45
CA HIS A 179 -3.23 -27.95 2.40
C HIS A 179 -4.27 -28.38 1.34
N ASN A 180 -5.39 -27.65 1.20
CA ASN A 180 -6.46 -27.96 0.24
C ASN A 180 -6.27 -27.21 -1.08
N GLY A 181 -6.83 -27.74 -2.17
CA GLY A 181 -6.81 -27.11 -3.49
C GLY A 181 -6.26 -28.01 -4.58
N ILE A 182 -5.69 -27.41 -5.64
CA ILE A 182 -5.12 -28.16 -6.77
C ILE A 182 -3.67 -28.57 -6.43
N LYS A 183 -3.46 -29.87 -6.20
CA LYS A 183 -2.16 -30.44 -5.80
C LYS A 183 -1.26 -30.86 -6.97
N ASP A 184 -1.81 -31.18 -8.14
CA ASP A 184 -1.01 -31.60 -9.31
C ASP A 184 -0.62 -30.39 -10.18
N PHE A 185 0.57 -29.86 -9.92
CA PHE A 185 1.17 -28.75 -10.67
C PHE A 185 1.86 -29.20 -11.96
N GLY A 186 1.22 -30.05 -12.77
CA GLY A 186 1.72 -30.49 -14.07
C GLY A 186 2.35 -29.37 -14.91
N VAL A 187 3.42 -29.69 -15.64
CA VAL A 187 4.12 -28.73 -16.52
C VAL A 187 3.31 -28.39 -17.77
N ASP A 188 2.35 -29.23 -18.12
CA ASP A 188 1.42 -29.02 -19.23
C ASP A 188 0.31 -28.03 -18.89
N TYR A 189 -0.29 -27.47 -19.94
CA TYR A 189 -1.34 -26.44 -19.89
C TYR A 189 -2.63 -26.97 -19.26
N ASN A 190 -2.79 -26.83 -17.94
CA ASN A 190 -4.03 -27.19 -17.24
C ASN A 190 -5.12 -26.12 -17.45
N PRO A 191 -6.26 -26.44 -18.11
CA PRO A 191 -7.34 -25.49 -18.39
C PRO A 191 -8.29 -25.24 -17.20
N SER A 192 -8.13 -25.91 -16.06
CA SER A 192 -8.99 -25.68 -14.89
C SER A 192 -8.74 -24.31 -14.26
N GLN A 193 -9.80 -23.55 -14.02
CA GLN A 193 -9.80 -22.38 -13.15
C GLN A 193 -10.04 -22.85 -11.71
N SER A 194 -9.52 -22.14 -10.70
CA SER A 194 -9.90 -22.36 -9.30
C SER A 194 -9.94 -21.09 -8.48
N SER A 195 -10.79 -21.11 -7.46
CA SER A 195 -11.11 -19.99 -6.57
C SER A 195 -11.36 -20.52 -5.16
N GLY A 196 -10.84 -19.88 -4.11
CA GLY A 196 -11.10 -20.31 -2.73
C GLY A 196 -10.52 -21.68 -2.38
N GLY A 197 -9.19 -21.81 -2.37
CA GLY A 197 -8.49 -23.08 -2.09
C GLY A 197 -8.88 -23.68 -0.73
N GLY A 198 -8.87 -22.86 0.33
CA GLY A 198 -9.41 -23.21 1.65
C GLY A 198 -10.93 -23.11 1.66
N ILE A 199 -11.47 -21.89 1.45
CA ILE A 199 -12.91 -21.60 1.46
C ILE A 199 -13.29 -20.81 0.20
N TYR A 200 -14.33 -21.26 -0.51
CA TYR A 200 -15.08 -20.45 -1.48
C TYR A 200 -16.47 -20.13 -0.92
N ALA A 201 -16.86 -18.85 -0.88
CA ALA A 201 -18.16 -18.39 -0.42
C ALA A 201 -18.85 -17.50 -1.46
N GLU A 202 -20.07 -17.90 -1.88
CA GLU A 202 -20.94 -17.09 -2.75
C GLU A 202 -22.31 -16.87 -2.09
N LYS A 203 -22.78 -15.62 -2.02
CA LYS A 203 -24.12 -15.25 -1.51
C LYS A 203 -24.43 -15.87 -0.14
N SER A 204 -23.41 -15.86 0.72
CA SER A 204 -23.35 -16.61 1.97
C SER A 204 -22.91 -15.73 3.15
N THR A 205 -22.98 -16.28 4.35
CA THR A 205 -22.47 -15.65 5.58
C THR A 205 -21.41 -16.56 6.18
N VAL A 206 -20.20 -16.06 6.42
CA VAL A 206 -19.07 -16.86 6.92
C VAL A 206 -18.50 -16.21 8.18
N ASN A 207 -18.59 -16.89 9.31
CA ASN A 207 -18.07 -16.44 10.61
C ASN A 207 -17.00 -17.43 11.07
N LEU A 208 -15.76 -16.95 11.22
CA LEU A 208 -14.59 -17.74 11.63
C LEU A 208 -13.97 -17.10 12.89
N ASN A 209 -13.79 -17.88 13.95
CA ASN A 209 -13.09 -17.48 15.16
C ASN A 209 -12.09 -18.56 15.60
N HIS A 210 -10.84 -18.18 15.90
CA HIS A 210 -9.74 -19.11 16.19
C HIS A 210 -9.54 -20.21 15.11
N VAL A 211 -9.71 -19.83 13.84
CA VAL A 211 -9.47 -20.71 12.68
C VAL A 211 -8.06 -20.46 12.11
N ILE A 212 -7.42 -21.53 11.65
CA ILE A 212 -6.16 -21.51 10.91
C ILE A 212 -6.45 -21.88 9.46
N ILE A 213 -6.10 -21.02 8.51
CA ILE A 213 -6.22 -21.25 7.07
C ILE A 213 -4.82 -21.23 6.46
N ASP A 214 -4.23 -22.40 6.21
CA ASP A 214 -2.79 -22.54 5.96
C ASP A 214 -2.46 -23.39 4.71
N ASP A 215 -1.48 -22.97 3.91
CA ASP A 215 -0.97 -23.74 2.74
C ASP A 215 -2.05 -24.16 1.70
N ASN A 216 -3.16 -23.43 1.58
CA ASN A 216 -4.18 -23.73 0.58
C ASN A 216 -3.84 -23.09 -0.78
N THR A 217 -4.27 -23.72 -1.88
CA THR A 217 -3.87 -23.35 -3.25
C THR A 217 -5.06 -23.07 -4.15
N ALA A 218 -4.97 -22.00 -4.94
CA ALA A 218 -5.90 -21.68 -6.02
C ALA A 218 -5.12 -21.38 -7.31
N SER A 219 -4.79 -22.42 -8.09
CA SER A 219 -3.89 -22.36 -9.25
C SER A 219 -4.54 -22.91 -10.53
N GLY A 220 -3.90 -22.69 -11.69
CA GLY A 220 -4.45 -23.12 -12.99
C GLY A 220 -4.69 -21.95 -13.95
N ASN A 221 -5.02 -22.24 -15.20
CA ASN A 221 -5.09 -21.21 -16.23
C ASN A 221 -6.28 -20.26 -16.02
N ASN A 222 -5.99 -18.96 -15.87
CA ASN A 222 -6.93 -17.96 -15.34
C ASN A 222 -7.55 -18.38 -13.99
N ALA A 223 -6.78 -19.00 -13.10
CA ALA A 223 -7.18 -19.17 -11.71
C ALA A 223 -7.50 -17.81 -11.11
N GLN A 224 -8.58 -17.72 -10.34
CA GLN A 224 -9.05 -16.42 -9.89
C GLN A 224 -8.39 -16.02 -8.56
N GLY A 225 -8.01 -17.00 -7.73
CA GLY A 225 -7.24 -16.78 -6.50
C GLY A 225 -8.11 -16.84 -5.24
N GLY A 226 -7.84 -15.95 -4.29
CA GLY A 226 -8.38 -16.03 -2.93
C GLY A 226 -8.03 -17.36 -2.27
N ALA A 227 -6.76 -17.78 -2.30
CA ALA A 227 -6.42 -19.18 -2.05
C ALA A 227 -6.72 -19.65 -0.62
N GLY A 228 -6.67 -18.76 0.39
CA GLY A 228 -7.25 -19.02 1.70
C GLY A 228 -8.78 -18.89 1.70
N ILE A 229 -9.28 -17.69 1.40
CA ILE A 229 -10.71 -17.36 1.31
C ILE A 229 -11.03 -16.60 0.02
N TRP A 230 -12.05 -17.06 -0.69
CA TRP A 230 -12.78 -16.28 -1.70
C TRP A 230 -14.17 -15.89 -1.16
N ALA A 231 -14.52 -14.61 -1.24
CA ALA A 231 -15.80 -14.07 -0.79
C ALA A 231 -16.46 -13.26 -1.92
N GLU A 232 -17.57 -13.77 -2.46
CA GLU A 232 -18.34 -13.14 -3.54
C GLU A 232 -19.79 -12.92 -3.11
N ASP A 233 -20.27 -11.68 -3.20
CA ASP A 233 -21.61 -11.28 -2.73
C ASP A 233 -21.92 -11.76 -1.29
N SER A 234 -20.91 -11.81 -0.40
CA SER A 234 -20.97 -12.52 0.89
C SER A 234 -20.43 -11.67 2.05
N ASP A 235 -21.11 -11.72 3.20
CA ASP A 235 -20.59 -11.14 4.45
C ASP A 235 -19.63 -12.13 5.13
N VAL A 236 -18.43 -11.67 5.50
CA VAL A 236 -17.37 -12.52 6.06
C VAL A 236 -16.75 -11.88 7.31
N THR A 237 -16.79 -12.59 8.43
CA THR A 237 -16.11 -12.21 9.68
C THR A 237 -15.01 -13.20 10.01
N VAL A 238 -13.78 -12.73 10.23
CA VAL A 238 -12.64 -13.58 10.66
C VAL A 238 -11.97 -12.98 11.88
N LYS A 239 -11.83 -13.76 12.97
CA LYS A 239 -11.28 -13.30 14.25
C LYS A 239 -10.26 -14.25 14.87
N ASN A 240 -9.31 -13.67 15.61
CA ASN A 240 -8.38 -14.37 16.52
C ASN A 240 -7.63 -15.56 15.88
N GLY A 241 -7.27 -15.46 14.60
CA GLY A 241 -6.80 -16.57 13.77
C GLY A 241 -5.60 -16.23 12.89
N SER A 242 -5.28 -17.12 11.95
CA SER A 242 -4.23 -16.88 10.97
C SER A 242 -4.64 -17.38 9.57
N ILE A 243 -4.29 -16.60 8.56
CA ILE A 243 -4.42 -16.98 7.15
C ILE A 243 -3.00 -16.88 6.58
N SER A 244 -2.35 -18.02 6.35
CA SER A 244 -0.89 -18.06 6.11
C SER A 244 -0.46 -19.03 5.01
N ASN A 245 0.67 -18.74 4.37
CA ASN A 245 1.29 -19.56 3.31
C ASN A 245 0.38 -19.88 2.09
N ASN A 246 -0.82 -19.29 1.97
CA ASN A 246 -1.76 -19.63 0.91
C ASN A 246 -1.30 -19.04 -0.44
N GLN A 247 -1.39 -19.83 -1.51
CA GLN A 247 -0.87 -19.44 -2.83
C GLN A 247 -1.96 -19.33 -3.90
N GLY A 248 -2.19 -18.10 -4.37
CA GLY A 248 -2.91 -17.83 -5.61
C GLY A 248 -1.98 -17.98 -6.82
N GLY A 249 -2.33 -18.86 -7.75
CA GLY A 249 -1.67 -18.97 -9.05
C GLY A 249 -0.40 -19.82 -9.10
N LYS A 250 -0.08 -20.28 -10.31
CA LYS A 250 1.23 -20.78 -10.69
C LYS A 250 2.02 -19.64 -11.35
N LEU A 251 3.30 -19.89 -11.65
CA LEU A 251 4.18 -18.97 -12.37
C LEU A 251 3.51 -18.46 -13.66
N ASN A 252 3.62 -17.16 -13.95
CA ASN A 252 3.12 -16.54 -15.17
C ASN A 252 1.61 -16.73 -15.41
N GLN A 253 0.77 -16.41 -14.40
CA GLN A 253 -0.70 -16.36 -14.50
C GLN A 253 -1.26 -15.05 -13.89
N ASN A 254 -2.28 -14.43 -14.50
CA ASN A 254 -3.09 -13.39 -13.86
C ASN A 254 -3.95 -14.01 -12.75
N VAL A 255 -3.71 -13.64 -11.50
CA VAL A 255 -4.42 -14.15 -10.32
C VAL A 255 -4.53 -13.05 -9.27
N TYR A 256 -5.54 -13.09 -8.40
CA TYR A 256 -5.84 -12.00 -7.46
C TYR A 256 -6.14 -12.55 -6.06
N GLY A 257 -5.49 -12.01 -5.03
CA GLY A 257 -5.64 -12.44 -3.64
C GLY A 257 -4.87 -13.73 -3.35
N GLY A 258 -3.73 -13.65 -2.66
CA GLY A 258 -3.05 -14.84 -2.12
C GLY A 258 -3.82 -15.43 -0.94
N ALA A 259 -4.11 -14.62 0.08
CA ALA A 259 -4.86 -15.06 1.26
C ALA A 259 -6.38 -14.91 1.09
N LEU A 260 -6.85 -13.68 0.87
CA LEU A 260 -8.26 -13.28 0.85
C LEU A 260 -8.58 -12.51 -0.42
N ARG A 261 -9.66 -12.88 -1.12
CA ARG A 261 -10.24 -12.06 -2.21
C ARG A 261 -11.70 -11.73 -1.90
N VAL A 262 -12.05 -10.46 -2.04
CA VAL A 262 -13.39 -9.92 -1.83
C VAL A 262 -13.95 -9.40 -3.15
N GLU A 263 -15.17 -9.81 -3.49
CA GLU A 263 -15.86 -9.56 -4.76
C GLU A 263 -17.34 -9.24 -4.55
N GLY A 264 -17.94 -8.50 -5.49
CA GLY A 264 -19.39 -8.24 -5.48
C GLY A 264 -19.84 -7.31 -4.35
N SER A 265 -20.92 -7.68 -3.66
CA SER A 265 -21.49 -6.90 -2.54
C SER A 265 -21.60 -7.70 -1.22
N GLY A 266 -20.90 -7.24 -0.19
CA GLY A 266 -20.82 -7.90 1.13
C GLY A 266 -19.75 -7.25 2.01
N ASN A 267 -19.96 -7.27 3.32
CA ASN A 267 -19.05 -6.62 4.28
C ASN A 267 -18.07 -7.65 4.84
N VAL A 268 -16.79 -7.28 4.89
CA VAL A 268 -15.72 -8.15 5.38
C VAL A 268 -15.06 -7.52 6.59
N HIS A 269 -15.13 -8.17 7.75
CA HIS A 269 -14.57 -7.70 9.01
C HIS A 269 -13.51 -8.68 9.52
N VAL A 270 -12.26 -8.21 9.63
CA VAL A 270 -11.13 -9.02 10.07
C VAL A 270 -10.48 -8.38 11.29
N GLU A 271 -10.37 -9.13 12.38
CA GLU A 271 -9.97 -8.60 13.69
C GLU A 271 -9.03 -9.54 14.45
N ALA A 272 -7.86 -9.04 14.87
CA ALA A 272 -6.82 -9.83 15.52
C ALA A 272 -6.41 -11.08 14.71
N VAL A 273 -6.20 -10.91 13.39
CA VAL A 273 -5.77 -11.97 12.46
C VAL A 273 -4.37 -11.69 11.93
N THR A 274 -3.54 -12.74 11.84
CA THR A 274 -2.25 -12.69 11.15
C THR A 274 -2.37 -13.19 9.71
N PHE A 275 -2.04 -12.33 8.75
CA PHE A 275 -1.79 -12.65 7.35
C PHE A 275 -0.28 -12.77 7.13
N GLU A 276 0.24 -13.99 6.95
CA GLU A 276 1.68 -14.22 6.80
C GLU A 276 2.05 -15.12 5.62
N LYS A 277 3.03 -14.68 4.80
CA LYS A 277 3.61 -15.47 3.68
C LYS A 277 2.61 -15.92 2.62
N ASN A 278 1.43 -15.30 2.54
CA ASN A 278 0.52 -15.55 1.44
C ASN A 278 1.07 -14.92 0.16
N CYS A 279 0.87 -15.58 -0.96
CA CYS A 279 1.54 -15.25 -2.21
C CYS A 279 0.57 -15.27 -3.40
N VAL A 280 0.75 -14.35 -4.35
CA VAL A 280 0.06 -14.39 -5.64
C VAL A 280 1.03 -14.32 -6.83
N SER A 281 1.02 -15.38 -7.65
CA SER A 281 1.83 -15.59 -8.85
C SER A 281 3.34 -15.30 -8.69
N PRO A 282 4.08 -16.02 -7.81
CA PRO A 282 5.41 -15.62 -7.32
C PRO A 282 6.46 -15.31 -8.40
N GLU A 283 6.71 -16.23 -9.34
CA GLU A 283 7.77 -16.10 -10.36
C GLU A 283 7.22 -15.58 -11.69
N SER A 284 6.42 -14.50 -11.66
CA SER A 284 5.92 -13.89 -12.90
C SER A 284 6.90 -12.86 -13.47
N ASP A 285 7.55 -13.22 -14.59
CA ASP A 285 8.43 -12.36 -15.38
C ASP A 285 7.72 -11.73 -16.60
N TYR A 286 6.46 -12.14 -16.87
CA TYR A 286 5.78 -11.88 -18.13
C TYR A 286 4.71 -10.78 -18.03
N GLN A 287 4.84 -9.79 -18.93
CA GLN A 287 4.08 -8.54 -19.07
C GLN A 287 2.54 -8.63 -18.99
N TRP A 288 1.98 -9.82 -19.20
CA TRP A 288 0.53 -10.05 -19.38
C TRP A 288 -0.05 -10.94 -18.28
N ASN A 289 0.71 -11.24 -17.22
CA ASN A 289 0.34 -12.17 -16.16
C ASN A 289 0.79 -11.62 -14.80
N ILE A 290 -0.10 -10.93 -14.09
CA ILE A 290 0.27 -10.15 -12.91
C ILE A 290 -0.54 -10.62 -11.70
N GLY A 291 0.13 -10.79 -10.56
CA GLY A 291 -0.49 -11.07 -9.27
C GLY A 291 -0.79 -9.80 -8.48
N TYR A 292 -2.02 -9.64 -7.98
CA TYR A 292 -2.42 -8.47 -7.18
C TYR A 292 -2.99 -8.89 -5.81
N GLY A 293 -2.61 -8.18 -4.74
CA GLY A 293 -3.10 -8.45 -3.37
C GLY A 293 -2.49 -9.72 -2.77
N GLY A 294 -1.24 -9.65 -2.30
CA GLY A 294 -0.53 -10.83 -1.77
C GLY A 294 -1.18 -11.41 -0.52
N ALA A 295 -1.54 -10.57 0.45
CA ALA A 295 -2.50 -10.95 1.48
C ALA A 295 -3.94 -10.79 0.99
N ILE A 296 -4.34 -9.58 0.58
CA ILE A 296 -5.75 -9.23 0.35
C ILE A 296 -5.96 -8.53 -0.99
N MET A 297 -6.87 -9.06 -1.80
CA MET A 297 -7.48 -8.35 -2.93
C MET A 297 -8.85 -7.82 -2.51
N MET A 298 -9.00 -6.50 -2.37
CA MET A 298 -10.29 -5.85 -2.14
C MET A 298 -10.85 -5.34 -3.47
N ASN A 299 -11.79 -6.10 -4.03
CA ASN A 299 -12.55 -5.76 -5.23
C ASN A 299 -14.08 -5.78 -4.97
N GLY A 300 -14.50 -5.79 -3.69
CA GLY A 300 -15.90 -5.61 -3.29
C GLY A 300 -16.34 -4.16 -3.39
N LYS A 301 -17.65 -3.92 -3.50
CA LYS A 301 -18.23 -2.56 -3.58
C LYS A 301 -18.46 -1.92 -2.21
N ASP A 302 -18.62 -2.77 -1.18
CA ASP A 302 -18.95 -2.37 0.18
C ASP A 302 -17.66 -2.21 1.03
N THR A 303 -17.66 -2.61 2.30
CA THR A 303 -16.57 -2.30 3.24
C THR A 303 -15.75 -3.51 3.66
N LEU A 304 -14.43 -3.42 3.50
CA LEU A 304 -13.44 -4.22 4.20
C LEU A 304 -12.96 -3.46 5.45
N THR A 305 -13.12 -4.02 6.64
CA THR A 305 -12.55 -3.51 7.89
C THR A 305 -11.45 -4.43 8.38
N LEU A 306 -10.26 -3.86 8.64
CA LEU A 306 -9.14 -4.53 9.30
C LEU A 306 -8.89 -3.88 10.66
N LYS A 307 -8.75 -4.67 11.73
CA LYS A 307 -8.52 -4.14 13.08
C LYS A 307 -7.55 -5.02 13.88
N ASP A 308 -6.52 -4.41 14.47
CA ASP A 308 -5.50 -5.11 15.27
C ASP A 308 -4.85 -6.31 14.53
N CYS A 309 -4.75 -6.25 13.21
CA CYS A 309 -4.24 -7.33 12.36
C CYS A 309 -2.72 -7.23 12.12
N ILE A 310 -2.07 -8.34 11.77
CA ILE A 310 -0.65 -8.35 11.36
C ILE A 310 -0.57 -8.83 9.92
N ILE A 311 -0.19 -7.96 8.98
CA ILE A 311 -0.03 -8.27 7.56
C ILE A 311 1.47 -8.25 7.26
N ARG A 312 2.12 -9.42 7.19
CA ARG A 312 3.58 -9.49 7.04
C ARG A 312 4.11 -10.55 6.08
N ASN A 313 5.25 -10.28 5.45
CA ASN A 313 5.95 -11.20 4.55
C ASN A 313 5.09 -11.71 3.36
N ASN A 314 3.98 -11.04 3.02
CA ASN A 314 3.12 -11.46 1.90
C ASN A 314 3.66 -10.91 0.58
N HIS A 315 3.38 -11.59 -0.54
CA HIS A 315 3.99 -11.29 -1.83
C HIS A 315 2.99 -11.23 -3.00
N ALA A 316 3.17 -10.26 -3.89
CA ALA A 316 2.41 -10.14 -5.14
C ALA A 316 3.33 -9.79 -6.33
N SER A 317 3.23 -10.50 -7.46
CA SER A 317 4.09 -10.17 -8.61
C SER A 317 3.76 -8.88 -9.36
N GLY A 318 2.72 -8.15 -8.94
CA GLY A 318 2.38 -6.81 -9.43
C GLY A 318 2.44 -5.75 -8.33
N SER A 319 1.28 -5.51 -7.72
CA SER A 319 1.07 -4.41 -6.75
C SER A 319 0.30 -4.89 -5.53
N GLY A 320 0.51 -4.24 -4.38
CA GLY A 320 -0.21 -4.56 -3.14
C GLY A 320 0.23 -5.89 -2.53
N GLY A 321 1.50 -6.02 -2.14
CA GLY A 321 2.03 -7.22 -1.48
C GLY A 321 1.26 -7.59 -0.21
N GLY A 322 0.88 -6.59 0.59
CA GLY A 322 -0.18 -6.70 1.60
C GLY A 322 -1.57 -6.64 0.96
N ILE A 323 -2.06 -5.43 0.67
CA ILE A 323 -3.40 -5.15 0.17
C ILE A 323 -3.33 -4.53 -1.24
N TYR A 324 -4.16 -5.01 -2.16
CA TYR A 324 -4.54 -4.27 -3.36
C TYR A 324 -6.01 -3.84 -3.24
N ALA A 325 -6.26 -2.54 -3.14
CA ALA A 325 -7.59 -1.96 -2.99
C ALA A 325 -8.06 -1.39 -4.34
N ASN A 326 -8.90 -2.16 -5.04
CA ASN A 326 -9.34 -1.87 -6.41
C ASN A 326 -10.65 -1.09 -6.51
N GLN A 327 -11.55 -1.26 -5.54
CA GLN A 327 -12.81 -0.50 -5.41
C GLN A 327 -13.37 -0.66 -3.99
N GLY A 328 -14.50 0.00 -3.72
CA GLY A 328 -15.16 -0.02 -2.42
C GLY A 328 -14.38 0.73 -1.34
N MET A 329 -14.63 0.39 -0.08
CA MET A 329 -13.98 1.03 1.07
C MET A 329 -13.12 0.02 1.85
N THR A 330 -11.88 0.40 2.16
CA THR A 330 -11.03 -0.32 3.12
C THR A 330 -10.75 0.59 4.32
N GLU A 331 -11.16 0.17 5.51
CA GLU A 331 -10.90 0.88 6.76
C GLU A 331 -9.93 0.08 7.64
N ILE A 332 -8.77 0.66 7.94
CA ILE A 332 -7.66 0.01 8.66
C ILE A 332 -7.51 0.66 10.04
N LYS A 333 -7.64 -0.12 11.12
CA LYS A 333 -7.91 0.39 12.48
C LYS A 333 -7.06 -0.30 13.56
N GLY A 334 -7.10 0.28 14.76
CA GLY A 334 -6.40 -0.24 15.95
C GLY A 334 -4.89 -0.31 15.73
N ASN A 335 -4.29 -1.39 16.21
CA ASN A 335 -2.85 -1.64 16.17
C ASN A 335 -2.45 -2.48 14.93
N THR A 336 -3.07 -2.21 13.76
CA THR A 336 -2.80 -3.02 12.55
C THR A 336 -1.41 -2.72 11.98
N VAL A 337 -0.60 -3.76 11.73
CA VAL A 337 0.79 -3.64 11.28
C VAL A 337 0.99 -4.20 9.87
N PHE A 338 1.74 -3.47 9.04
CA PHE A 338 2.28 -3.92 7.75
C PHE A 338 3.81 -3.96 7.81
N ASP A 339 4.41 -5.13 7.61
CA ASP A 339 5.86 -5.35 7.73
C ASP A 339 6.37 -6.34 6.67
N SER A 340 7.42 -6.00 5.93
CA SER A 340 8.14 -6.93 5.04
C SER A 340 7.29 -7.58 3.94
N ASN A 341 6.09 -7.04 3.64
CA ASN A 341 5.35 -7.42 2.43
C ASN A 341 6.12 -6.93 1.19
N THR A 342 5.94 -7.58 0.04
CA THR A 342 6.76 -7.30 -1.14
C THR A 342 5.97 -7.42 -2.43
N CYS A 343 6.46 -6.76 -3.48
CA CYS A 343 6.02 -7.03 -4.84
C CYS A 343 7.17 -7.06 -5.84
N ASN A 344 6.97 -7.70 -7.00
CA ASN A 344 7.98 -7.80 -8.06
C ASN A 344 8.13 -6.48 -8.82
N ASN A 345 8.74 -5.50 -8.15
CA ASN A 345 9.05 -4.15 -8.61
C ASN A 345 10.10 -4.13 -9.75
N ASN A 346 9.79 -4.75 -10.89
CA ASN A 346 10.64 -4.84 -12.09
C ASN A 346 10.57 -3.53 -12.93
N ARG A 347 10.96 -2.43 -12.27
CA ARG A 347 10.80 -1.03 -12.71
C ARG A 347 11.66 -0.64 -13.93
N GLU A 348 12.61 -1.49 -14.35
CA GLU A 348 13.36 -1.27 -15.60
C GLU A 348 12.50 -1.47 -16.87
N LYS A 349 11.29 -2.03 -16.73
CA LYS A 349 10.38 -2.30 -17.85
C LYS A 349 8.98 -1.70 -17.69
N TRP A 350 8.56 -1.31 -16.48
CA TRP A 350 7.17 -0.95 -16.16
C TRP A 350 7.08 0.24 -15.22
N THR A 351 6.11 1.11 -15.48
CA THR A 351 5.69 2.25 -14.64
C THR A 351 4.57 1.88 -13.66
N ASP A 352 4.12 0.63 -13.68
CA ASP A 352 2.74 0.28 -13.36
C ASP A 352 2.60 -0.54 -12.05
N TYR A 353 3.73 -0.80 -11.37
CA TYR A 353 3.79 -1.58 -10.12
C TYR A 353 4.09 -0.67 -8.93
N LEU A 354 3.22 -0.68 -7.92
CA LEU A 354 3.29 0.18 -6.73
C LEU A 354 2.95 -0.59 -5.44
N GLY A 355 3.35 -0.01 -4.31
CA GLY A 355 2.73 -0.30 -3.01
C GLY A 355 3.01 -1.69 -2.45
N GLU A 356 4.15 -1.86 -1.78
CA GLU A 356 4.54 -3.15 -1.19
C GLU A 356 3.62 -3.57 -0.03
N ALA A 357 3.17 -2.63 0.79
CA ALA A 357 2.14 -2.88 1.80
C ALA A 357 0.72 -2.70 1.27
N ILE A 358 0.45 -1.57 0.60
CA ILE A 358 -0.89 -1.19 0.16
C ILE A 358 -0.78 -0.54 -1.22
N CYS A 359 -1.53 -1.03 -2.20
CA CYS A 359 -1.77 -0.30 -3.46
C CYS A 359 -3.23 0.17 -3.50
N ILE A 360 -3.44 1.41 -3.92
CA ILE A 360 -4.74 2.08 -3.95
C ILE A 360 -5.01 2.55 -5.38
N THR A 361 -6.12 2.11 -5.96
CA THR A 361 -6.57 2.58 -7.28
C THR A 361 -7.42 3.85 -7.18
N SER A 362 -7.54 4.60 -8.27
CA SER A 362 -8.27 5.87 -8.35
C SER A 362 -9.77 5.80 -8.03
N VAL A 363 -10.36 4.59 -7.93
CA VAL A 363 -11.78 4.37 -7.62
C VAL A 363 -12.01 3.65 -6.28
N ALA A 364 -10.94 3.37 -5.53
CA ALA A 364 -11.01 2.82 -4.18
C ALA A 364 -10.95 3.93 -3.12
N THR A 365 -11.49 3.68 -1.93
CA THR A 365 -11.31 4.54 -0.76
C THR A 365 -10.59 3.77 0.35
N VAL A 366 -9.35 4.16 0.68
CA VAL A 366 -8.62 3.57 1.82
C VAL A 366 -8.48 4.60 2.93
N LYS A 367 -8.95 4.23 4.12
CA LYS A 367 -8.89 5.03 5.34
C LYS A 367 -7.99 4.38 6.39
N ILE A 368 -7.05 5.14 6.93
CA ILE A 368 -6.22 4.73 8.07
C ILE A 368 -6.66 5.47 9.35
N TYR A 369 -6.69 4.74 10.46
CA TYR A 369 -7.09 5.20 11.79
C TYR A 369 -6.01 4.85 12.84
N ASP A 370 -6.12 5.44 14.03
CA ASP A 370 -5.53 4.99 15.29
C ASP A 370 -3.99 4.84 15.28
N GLN A 371 -3.53 3.62 15.56
CA GLN A 371 -2.15 3.19 15.82
C GLN A 371 -1.65 2.26 14.70
N VAL A 372 -2.26 2.36 13.52
CA VAL A 372 -1.86 1.57 12.34
C VAL A 372 -0.43 1.94 11.96
N ARG A 373 0.40 0.94 11.70
CA ARG A 373 1.84 1.11 11.47
C ARG A 373 2.23 0.40 10.18
N ILE A 374 2.90 1.10 9.29
CA ILE A 374 3.46 0.56 8.05
C ILE A 374 4.97 0.76 8.16
N GLU A 375 5.73 -0.33 8.17
CA GLU A 375 7.17 -0.27 8.41
C GLU A 375 7.94 0.34 7.22
N LYS A 376 9.13 0.89 7.49
CA LYS A 376 10.04 1.48 6.47
C LYS A 376 10.40 0.58 5.29
N ASN A 377 10.23 -0.73 5.44
CA ASN A 377 10.48 -1.73 4.40
C ASN A 377 9.28 -1.91 3.45
N ASN A 378 8.24 -1.07 3.57
CA ASN A 378 6.93 -1.24 2.98
C ASN A 378 6.36 0.11 2.53
N THR A 379 5.86 0.18 1.28
CA THR A 379 5.31 1.42 0.68
C THR A 379 3.78 1.40 0.53
N VAL A 380 3.20 2.60 0.47
CA VAL A 380 1.83 2.82 -0.04
C VAL A 380 1.90 3.37 -1.47
N GLY A 381 1.28 2.66 -2.39
CA GLY A 381 1.19 2.99 -3.81
C GLY A 381 -0.13 3.65 -4.18
N LEU A 382 -0.06 4.73 -4.96
CA LEU A 382 -1.20 5.51 -5.45
C LEU A 382 -1.21 5.50 -6.99
N GLU A 383 -2.20 4.82 -7.58
CA GLU A 383 -2.36 4.81 -9.04
C GLU A 383 -2.99 6.12 -9.54
N GLU A 384 -2.67 6.51 -10.78
CA GLU A 384 -3.35 7.61 -11.47
C GLU A 384 -3.87 7.12 -12.82
N ASP A 385 -5.17 7.30 -13.07
CA ASP A 385 -5.81 6.96 -14.34
C ASP A 385 -6.75 8.09 -14.80
N LYS A 386 -7.57 7.83 -15.83
CA LYS A 386 -8.55 8.78 -16.37
C LYS A 386 -9.58 9.31 -15.34
N ASN A 387 -9.72 8.66 -14.17
CA ASN A 387 -10.63 9.09 -13.11
C ASN A 387 -9.95 10.05 -12.10
N GLY A 388 -8.61 10.15 -12.14
CA GLY A 388 -7.78 10.94 -11.23
C GLY A 388 -6.69 10.10 -10.55
N ALA A 389 -5.95 10.73 -9.63
CA ALA A 389 -5.02 10.06 -8.73
C ALA A 389 -5.74 9.48 -7.51
N ALA A 390 -5.30 8.30 -7.06
CA ALA A 390 -5.66 7.73 -5.77
C ALA A 390 -5.09 8.57 -4.61
N VAL A 391 -5.79 8.58 -3.47
CA VAL A 391 -5.41 9.39 -2.29
C VAL A 391 -5.59 8.57 -1.02
N LEU A 392 -4.56 8.51 -0.17
CA LEU A 392 -4.67 7.91 1.16
C LEU A 392 -5.47 8.84 2.08
N THR A 393 -6.50 8.32 2.77
CA THR A 393 -7.31 9.12 3.70
C THR A 393 -6.93 8.85 5.15
N MET A 394 -6.57 9.89 5.89
CA MET A 394 -6.39 9.84 7.35
C MET A 394 -7.70 10.19 8.02
N ALA A 395 -8.28 9.24 8.74
CA ALA A 395 -9.67 9.30 9.18
C ALA A 395 -9.87 9.60 10.68
N ASN A 396 -8.80 9.62 11.48
CA ASN A 396 -8.77 10.21 12.82
C ASN A 396 -7.36 10.68 13.20
N SER A 397 -7.15 11.06 14.45
CA SER A 397 -5.87 11.56 15.00
C SER A 397 -4.79 10.46 14.98
N TYR A 398 -4.13 10.32 13.84
CA TYR A 398 -3.18 9.27 13.53
C TYR A 398 -1.90 9.37 14.39
N THR A 399 -1.58 8.28 15.09
CA THR A 399 -0.54 8.25 16.13
C THR A 399 0.36 7.01 16.08
N GLY A 400 0.13 6.08 15.14
CA GLY A 400 1.00 4.92 14.87
C GLY A 400 2.23 5.24 13.99
N ILE A 401 2.64 6.50 13.94
CA ILE A 401 3.65 7.03 13.03
C ILE A 401 4.47 8.13 13.72
N ASP A 402 5.74 8.26 13.33
CA ASP A 402 6.64 9.33 13.80
C ASP A 402 7.77 9.58 12.78
N LYS A 403 8.60 10.59 13.03
CA LYS A 403 9.77 10.94 12.18
C LYS A 403 10.85 9.86 12.13
N GLU A 404 10.92 8.97 13.12
CA GLU A 404 11.78 7.80 13.08
C GLU A 404 11.15 6.61 12.33
N HIS A 405 9.85 6.62 12.03
CA HIS A 405 9.10 5.55 11.34
C HIS A 405 8.09 6.08 10.31
N PRO A 406 8.51 6.91 9.32
CA PRO A 406 7.58 7.54 8.38
C PRO A 406 7.08 6.57 7.30
N VAL A 407 5.91 6.88 6.74
CA VAL A 407 5.28 6.11 5.66
C VAL A 407 5.82 6.57 4.31
N ALA A 408 6.38 5.62 3.55
CA ALA A 408 6.85 5.83 2.20
C ALA A 408 5.68 5.82 1.19
N ILE A 409 5.41 6.97 0.56
CA ILE A 409 4.39 7.11 -0.49
C ILE A 409 5.04 7.05 -1.88
N GLU A 410 4.40 6.30 -2.78
CA GLU A 410 4.74 6.13 -4.17
C GLU A 410 3.52 6.46 -5.04
N SER A 411 3.70 7.18 -6.15
CA SER A 411 2.57 7.65 -6.97
C SER A 411 2.90 7.68 -8.46
N MET A 412 1.96 7.25 -9.29
CA MET A 412 2.01 7.47 -10.74
C MET A 412 1.88 8.95 -11.08
N GLY A 413 0.99 9.67 -10.38
CA GLY A 413 0.82 11.10 -10.54
C GLY A 413 1.90 11.89 -9.82
N GLN A 414 2.74 12.59 -10.59
CA GLN A 414 3.95 13.28 -10.12
C GLN A 414 3.90 14.80 -10.36
N ASN A 415 2.71 15.38 -10.39
CA ASN A 415 2.56 16.82 -10.56
C ASN A 415 3.04 17.54 -9.28
N ILE A 416 4.04 18.42 -9.43
CA ILE A 416 4.63 19.20 -8.33
C ILE A 416 3.88 20.52 -8.19
N GLU A 417 3.39 20.81 -6.99
CA GLU A 417 2.74 22.08 -6.67
C GLU A 417 3.75 23.23 -6.67
N GLN A 418 3.54 24.17 -7.58
CA GLN A 418 4.23 25.46 -7.64
C GLN A 418 3.19 26.58 -7.55
N LEU A 419 3.17 27.27 -6.41
CA LEU A 419 2.27 28.39 -6.17
C LEU A 419 2.65 29.60 -7.05
N PRO A 420 1.67 30.41 -7.51
CA PRO A 420 0.27 30.39 -7.11
C PRO A 420 -0.67 29.50 -7.95
N ASP A 421 -0.30 29.15 -9.18
CA ASP A 421 -1.29 28.75 -10.21
C ASP A 421 -1.29 27.26 -10.61
N SER A 422 -0.40 26.42 -10.05
CA SER A 422 -0.34 24.99 -10.39
C SER A 422 -0.70 24.08 -9.22
N LYS A 423 -1.37 22.96 -9.55
CA LYS A 423 -1.91 21.98 -8.59
C LYS A 423 -0.95 20.79 -8.48
N GLY A 424 -0.56 20.43 -7.26
CA GLY A 424 0.16 19.17 -7.04
C GLY A 424 -0.77 17.97 -7.14
N THR A 425 -0.23 16.78 -7.40
CA THR A 425 -0.97 15.52 -7.23
C THR A 425 -1.24 15.32 -5.73
N PRO A 426 -2.50 15.19 -5.27
CA PRO A 426 -2.81 14.89 -3.87
C PRO A 426 -2.39 13.46 -3.53
N LEU A 427 -1.77 13.29 -2.37
CA LEU A 427 -1.20 12.01 -1.92
C LEU A 427 -1.89 11.50 -0.66
N VAL A 428 -2.08 12.41 0.30
CA VAL A 428 -2.74 12.14 1.58
C VAL A 428 -3.76 13.23 1.85
N THR A 429 -4.94 12.90 2.39
CA THR A 429 -5.98 13.86 2.82
C THR A 429 -6.43 13.53 4.24
N PHE A 430 -6.68 14.56 5.05
CA PHE A 430 -7.03 14.49 6.46
C PHE A 430 -8.48 14.92 6.66
N LEU A 431 -9.31 14.05 7.26
CA LEU A 431 -10.66 14.41 7.68
C LEU A 431 -10.63 15.37 8.89
N ASP A 432 -11.76 15.99 9.23
CA ASP A 432 -11.86 16.88 10.39
C ASP A 432 -11.52 16.14 11.71
N GLU A 433 -11.87 14.86 11.82
CA GLU A 433 -11.51 13.97 12.93
C GLU A 433 -10.00 13.65 12.98
N ALA A 434 -9.29 13.81 11.86
CA ALA A 434 -7.83 13.78 11.75
C ALA A 434 -7.19 15.16 11.90
N GLY A 435 -7.98 16.19 12.19
CA GLY A 435 -7.55 17.58 12.38
C GLY A 435 -7.58 18.46 11.13
N GLY A 436 -8.03 17.95 9.97
CA GLY A 436 -8.14 18.70 8.72
C GLY A 436 -6.84 19.42 8.35
N GLU A 437 -6.91 20.74 8.09
CA GLU A 437 -5.73 21.59 7.81
C GLU A 437 -4.61 21.47 8.87
N LYS A 438 -4.95 21.22 10.13
CA LYS A 438 -3.97 21.07 11.22
C LYS A 438 -3.35 19.68 11.25
N GLY A 439 -4.10 18.65 10.87
CA GLY A 439 -3.59 17.28 10.72
C GLY A 439 -2.53 17.22 9.62
N ALA A 440 -2.83 17.82 8.46
CA ALA A 440 -1.89 17.95 7.36
C ALA A 440 -0.65 18.78 7.73
N ALA A 441 -0.83 19.96 8.36
CA ALA A 441 0.29 20.81 8.80
C ALA A 441 1.21 20.11 9.83
N TYR A 442 0.64 19.31 10.74
CA TYR A 442 1.41 18.54 11.70
C TYR A 442 2.15 17.35 11.04
N ALA A 443 1.51 16.66 10.09
CA ALA A 443 2.15 15.57 9.35
C ALA A 443 3.29 16.06 8.43
N ASP A 444 3.19 17.28 7.90
CA ASP A 444 4.25 18.03 7.21
C ASP A 444 5.43 18.34 8.17
N GLU A 445 5.17 19.02 9.29
CA GLU A 445 6.18 19.40 10.29
C GLU A 445 6.92 18.20 10.89
N GLN A 446 6.21 17.11 11.18
CA GLN A 446 6.79 15.88 11.74
C GLN A 446 7.32 14.91 10.66
N GLN A 447 7.26 15.27 9.36
CA GLN A 447 7.70 14.44 8.24
C GLN A 447 7.14 13.00 8.27
N HIS A 448 5.86 12.87 8.65
CA HIS A 448 5.17 11.58 8.77
C HIS A 448 5.10 10.82 7.44
N PHE A 449 5.02 11.54 6.31
CA PHE A 449 4.95 10.95 4.98
C PHE A 449 6.17 11.37 4.17
N VAL A 450 6.87 10.40 3.61
CA VAL A 450 8.12 10.59 2.85
C VAL A 450 7.99 10.01 1.45
N VAL A 451 8.81 10.50 0.53
CA VAL A 451 8.90 9.96 -0.83
C VAL A 451 9.52 8.56 -0.79
N SER A 452 8.84 7.59 -1.41
CA SER A 452 9.35 6.24 -1.62
C SER A 452 10.71 6.25 -2.34
N SER A 453 11.64 5.39 -1.93
CA SER A 453 12.97 5.25 -2.56
C SER A 453 12.93 4.80 -4.02
N TYR A 454 11.77 4.39 -4.52
CA TYR A 454 11.53 4.07 -5.93
C TYR A 454 11.16 5.27 -6.81
N MET A 455 10.89 6.43 -6.19
CA MET A 455 10.50 7.67 -6.85
C MET A 455 11.72 8.56 -7.12
N PRO A 456 11.62 9.58 -8.00
CA PRO A 456 12.69 10.56 -8.19
C PRO A 456 13.01 11.32 -6.88
N ALA A 457 14.26 11.26 -6.43
CA ALA A 457 14.76 11.93 -5.21
C ALA A 457 14.74 13.47 -5.25
N THR A 458 14.11 14.06 -6.27
CA THR A 458 13.82 15.50 -6.39
C THR A 458 12.38 15.85 -6.00
N LEU A 459 11.56 14.85 -5.65
CA LEU A 459 10.22 15.05 -5.10
C LEU A 459 10.27 15.20 -3.58
N TYR A 460 9.27 15.88 -3.03
CA TYR A 460 9.08 16.16 -1.61
C TYR A 460 7.58 16.18 -1.34
N ILE A 461 7.14 15.56 -0.24
CA ILE A 461 5.73 15.53 0.21
C ILE A 461 5.56 16.56 1.32
N GLY A 462 4.72 17.56 1.09
CA GLY A 462 4.44 18.61 2.08
C GLY A 462 3.01 19.13 1.99
N GLN A 463 2.65 20.04 2.89
CA GLN A 463 1.29 20.60 2.92
C GLN A 463 0.97 21.41 1.65
N SER A 464 -0.14 21.07 0.99
CA SER A 464 -0.63 21.81 -0.18
C SER A 464 -1.04 23.24 0.20
N GLY A 465 -0.63 24.21 -0.60
CA GLY A 465 -1.01 25.60 -0.47
C GLY A 465 -2.41 25.90 -1.01
N GLU A 466 -2.92 25.10 -1.96
CA GLU A 466 -4.33 25.16 -2.37
C GLU A 466 -5.24 24.34 -1.45
N LYS A 467 -4.96 23.04 -1.29
CA LYS A 467 -5.83 22.11 -0.53
C LYS A 467 -5.20 21.76 0.81
N LYS A 468 -5.29 22.69 1.76
CA LYS A 468 -4.57 22.61 3.06
C LYS A 468 -4.88 21.38 3.91
N ASP A 469 -6.02 20.72 3.74
CA ASP A 469 -6.33 19.43 4.38
C ASP A 469 -5.62 18.23 3.69
N ALA A 470 -4.71 18.48 2.75
CA ALA A 470 -3.96 17.46 2.02
C ALA A 470 -2.45 17.73 1.97
N LEU A 471 -1.71 16.64 1.77
CA LEU A 471 -0.31 16.65 1.34
C LEU A 471 -0.25 16.37 -0.16
N THR A 472 0.60 17.10 -0.86
CA THR A 472 0.87 16.98 -2.30
C THR A 472 2.38 16.79 -2.52
N TYR A 473 2.80 16.42 -3.74
CA TYR A 473 4.19 16.72 -4.13
C TYR A 473 4.33 18.23 -4.27
N VAL A 474 5.29 18.85 -3.59
CA VAL A 474 5.57 20.29 -3.67
C VAL A 474 7.06 20.55 -3.92
N ALA A 475 7.40 21.76 -4.38
CA ALA A 475 8.80 22.09 -4.67
C ALA A 475 9.63 22.23 -3.38
N ASN A 476 10.77 21.52 -3.29
CA ASN A 476 11.75 21.70 -2.21
C ASN A 476 12.24 23.16 -2.20
N ARG A 477 12.32 23.76 -1.01
CA ARG A 477 12.67 25.17 -0.83
C ARG A 477 14.16 25.30 -0.56
N ALA A 478 14.70 26.49 -0.78
CA ALA A 478 16.11 26.76 -0.53
C ALA A 478 16.27 27.43 0.85
N PRO A 479 17.20 26.98 1.71
CA PRO A 479 17.32 27.46 3.09
C PRO A 479 17.51 28.98 3.21
N VAL A 480 16.90 29.61 4.20
CA VAL A 480 17.03 31.05 4.44
C VAL A 480 18.20 31.33 5.37
N ILE A 481 19.27 31.94 4.85
CA ILE A 481 20.46 32.32 5.64
C ILE A 481 20.25 33.71 6.27
N GLN A 482 20.13 33.76 7.60
CA GLN A 482 20.13 35.02 8.35
C GLN A 482 21.56 35.39 8.74
N ALA A 483 22.01 36.52 8.20
CA ALA A 483 23.34 37.08 8.33
C ALA A 483 23.26 38.56 7.93
N GLU A 484 23.99 39.42 8.63
CA GLU A 484 24.02 40.86 8.37
C GLU A 484 25.47 41.36 8.17
N ASP A 485 25.62 42.52 7.55
CA ASP A 485 26.91 43.20 7.40
C ASP A 485 27.44 43.64 8.78
N LYS A 486 28.72 43.36 9.05
CA LYS A 486 29.36 43.57 10.35
C LYS A 486 30.33 44.74 10.32
N THR A 487 30.46 45.46 11.43
CA THR A 487 31.52 46.46 11.65
C THR A 487 32.35 46.04 12.86
N ILE A 488 33.68 46.05 12.71
CA ILE A 488 34.66 45.78 13.77
C ILE A 488 35.82 46.78 13.67
N THR A 489 36.72 46.80 14.66
CA THR A 489 37.90 47.67 14.73
C THR A 489 39.17 46.88 14.39
N VAL A 490 40.22 47.56 13.90
CA VAL A 490 41.54 46.95 13.74
C VAL A 490 42.02 46.33 15.06
N GLY A 491 42.34 45.04 15.02
CA GLY A 491 42.77 44.22 16.15
C GLY A 491 41.66 43.44 16.86
N ASP A 492 40.38 43.62 16.48
CA ASP A 492 39.28 42.83 17.03
C ASP A 492 39.33 41.36 16.57
N LYS A 493 38.73 40.46 17.38
CA LYS A 493 38.53 39.07 17.00
C LYS A 493 37.27 38.94 16.14
N PHE A 494 37.43 38.37 14.95
CA PHE A 494 36.32 38.05 14.07
C PHE A 494 36.00 36.54 14.10
N ASP A 495 34.72 36.22 14.25
CA ASP A 495 34.16 34.89 14.04
C ASP A 495 33.10 34.99 12.93
N PRO A 496 33.24 34.26 11.81
CA PRO A 496 32.27 34.32 10.72
C PRO A 496 30.90 33.77 11.12
N LEU A 497 30.82 32.75 11.97
CA LEU A 497 29.55 32.06 12.30
C LEU A 497 28.80 32.71 13.46
N LYS A 498 29.45 33.54 14.28
CA LYS A 498 28.79 34.30 15.34
C LYS A 498 27.66 35.16 14.75
N ASP A 499 26.47 35.13 15.35
CA ASP A 499 25.29 35.89 14.90
C ASP A 499 24.82 35.54 13.48
N VAL A 500 25.12 34.33 12.99
CA VAL A 500 24.62 33.78 11.72
C VAL A 500 23.77 32.55 12.02
N THR A 501 22.59 32.46 11.41
CA THR A 501 21.72 31.27 11.48
C THR A 501 21.22 30.90 10.08
N ALA A 502 20.72 29.68 9.92
CA ALA A 502 19.98 29.29 8.73
C ALA A 502 18.76 28.47 9.11
N THR A 503 17.64 28.76 8.46
CA THR A 503 16.35 28.14 8.71
C THR A 503 15.74 27.71 7.39
N ASP A 504 15.30 26.46 7.31
CA ASP A 504 14.56 25.94 6.18
C ASP A 504 13.11 25.60 6.59
N LYS A 505 12.17 25.54 5.64
CA LYS A 505 10.76 25.26 5.93
C LYS A 505 10.49 23.75 6.10
N GLU A 506 11.34 22.91 5.53
CA GLU A 506 11.21 21.46 5.52
C GLU A 506 12.13 20.79 6.56
N ASP A 507 13.35 21.31 6.77
CA ASP A 507 14.28 20.82 7.80
C ASP A 507 14.22 21.57 9.15
N GLY A 508 13.74 22.82 9.18
CA GLY A 508 13.80 23.69 10.36
C GLY A 508 15.16 24.37 10.56
N ASP A 509 15.65 24.45 11.81
CA ASP A 509 16.91 25.12 12.16
C ASP A 509 18.14 24.29 11.69
N ILE A 510 18.83 24.77 10.66
CA ILE A 510 20.04 24.10 10.14
C ILE A 510 21.26 24.52 10.95
N THR A 511 21.87 23.56 11.65
CA THR A 511 23.09 23.78 12.45
C THR A 511 24.28 24.11 11.55
N LEU A 512 24.81 25.33 11.69
CA LEU A 512 25.93 25.81 10.87
C LEU A 512 27.30 25.36 11.42
N THR A 513 28.17 24.99 10.48
CA THR A 513 29.56 24.57 10.74
C THR A 513 30.54 25.43 9.94
N LYS A 514 31.85 25.22 10.12
CA LYS A 514 32.88 25.95 9.35
C LYS A 514 32.81 25.65 7.85
N ASP A 515 32.32 24.48 7.47
CA ASP A 515 32.25 24.03 6.08
C ASP A 515 31.16 24.78 5.29
N ASN A 516 30.23 25.44 6.00
CA ASN A 516 29.27 26.37 5.41
C ASN A 516 29.91 27.72 5.01
N VAL A 517 31.12 28.05 5.46
CA VAL A 517 31.81 29.31 5.15
C VAL A 517 32.69 29.13 3.90
N ILE A 518 32.07 29.16 2.71
CA ILE A 518 32.74 28.91 1.43
C ILE A 518 33.71 30.01 0.99
N LYS A 519 33.65 31.21 1.59
CA LYS A 519 34.60 32.31 1.39
C LYS A 519 34.73 33.13 2.68
N ASN A 520 35.96 33.49 3.07
CA ASN A 520 36.22 34.44 4.16
C ASN A 520 37.55 35.18 3.88
N GLU A 521 37.47 36.48 3.58
CA GLU A 521 38.64 37.32 3.27
C GLU A 521 39.02 38.31 4.39
N VAL A 522 38.41 38.20 5.58
CA VAL A 522 38.50 39.23 6.63
C VAL A 522 39.89 39.29 7.28
N ASP A 523 40.64 40.34 6.96
CA ASP A 523 41.90 40.70 7.62
C ASP A 523 41.65 41.74 8.72
N THR A 524 41.53 41.31 9.98
CA THR A 524 41.29 42.23 11.10
C THR A 524 42.49 43.10 11.48
N THR A 525 43.64 42.96 10.80
CA THR A 525 44.84 43.79 11.02
C THR A 525 44.87 45.07 10.20
N LYS A 526 43.98 45.22 9.20
CA LYS A 526 43.92 46.37 8.29
C LYS A 526 42.50 46.91 8.20
N ALA A 527 42.36 48.23 8.06
CA ALA A 527 41.07 48.83 7.75
C ALA A 527 40.67 48.56 6.30
N GLY A 528 39.40 48.30 6.07
CA GLY A 528 38.87 47.90 4.77
C GLY A 528 37.51 47.22 4.87
N THR A 529 36.92 46.89 3.72
CA THR A 529 35.70 46.08 3.64
C THR A 529 36.02 44.76 2.97
N TYR A 530 35.69 43.68 3.65
CA TYR A 530 36.01 42.29 3.28
C TYR A 530 34.73 41.48 3.09
N GLU A 531 34.77 40.43 2.29
CA GLU A 531 33.62 39.56 2.06
C GLU A 531 33.70 38.25 2.86
N VAL A 532 32.55 37.81 3.35
CA VAL A 532 32.33 36.44 3.84
C VAL A 532 31.11 35.87 3.13
N THR A 533 31.26 34.72 2.49
CA THR A 533 30.19 34.03 1.77
C THR A 533 29.87 32.71 2.44
N TYR A 534 28.60 32.52 2.78
CA TYR A 534 28.05 31.29 3.32
C TYR A 534 27.33 30.50 2.22
N LYS A 535 27.43 29.17 2.26
CA LYS A 535 26.52 28.25 1.56
C LYS A 535 25.85 27.35 2.59
N VAL A 536 24.53 27.21 2.47
CA VAL A 536 23.74 26.24 3.22
C VAL A 536 23.01 25.34 2.22
N THR A 537 22.89 24.07 2.59
CA THR A 537 22.28 22.99 1.82
C THR A 537 21.46 22.18 2.81
N ASP A 538 20.17 22.02 2.51
CA ASP A 538 19.20 21.17 3.21
C ASP A 538 19.48 19.68 2.98
N SER A 539 18.83 18.83 3.77
CA SER A 539 18.86 17.37 3.68
C SER A 539 18.38 16.85 2.32
N GLN A 540 17.57 17.64 1.62
CA GLN A 540 16.98 17.36 0.31
C GLN A 540 17.79 17.98 -0.86
N GLY A 541 18.94 18.59 -0.57
CA GLY A 541 19.94 18.99 -1.57
C GLY A 541 19.69 20.32 -2.30
N ALA A 542 18.65 21.09 -1.98
CA ALA A 542 18.56 22.48 -2.43
C ALA A 542 19.65 23.34 -1.73
N SER A 543 19.77 24.62 -2.08
CA SER A 543 20.91 25.42 -1.59
C SER A 543 20.71 26.93 -1.74
N THR A 544 21.15 27.65 -0.70
CA THR A 544 21.26 29.12 -0.71
C THR A 544 22.71 29.54 -0.52
N VAL A 545 23.09 30.63 -1.19
CA VAL A 545 24.38 31.31 -1.03
C VAL A 545 24.13 32.76 -0.62
N LYS A 546 24.83 33.24 0.42
CA LYS A 546 24.70 34.63 0.90
C LYS A 546 26.08 35.19 1.24
N THR A 547 26.39 36.37 0.68
CA THR A 547 27.59 37.14 1.04
C THR A 547 27.21 38.29 1.96
N ILE A 548 28.00 38.49 3.02
CA ILE A 548 27.98 39.72 3.85
C ILE A 548 29.30 40.48 3.68
N LYS A 549 29.27 41.76 4.01
CA LYS A 549 30.44 42.62 4.14
C LYS A 549 30.84 42.78 5.59
N VAL A 550 32.14 42.74 5.84
CA VAL A 550 32.74 43.01 7.16
C VAL A 550 33.65 44.22 7.01
N THR A 551 33.25 45.33 7.63
CA THR A 551 34.01 46.57 7.60
C THR A 551 34.89 46.66 8.84
N VAL A 552 36.20 46.57 8.63
CA VAL A 552 37.20 46.85 9.66
C VAL A 552 37.50 48.35 9.62
N LYS A 553 37.22 49.04 10.72
CA LYS A 553 37.52 50.47 10.91
C LYS A 553 38.87 50.65 11.58
N GLU A 554 39.55 51.75 11.25
CA GLU A 554 40.71 52.20 12.02
C GLU A 554 40.31 52.47 13.48
N LYS A 555 41.29 52.37 14.37
CA LYS A 555 41.09 52.53 15.80
C LYS A 555 41.34 53.98 16.19
N ASP A 556 40.29 54.69 16.59
CA ASP A 556 40.39 56.09 17.04
C ASP A 556 41.45 56.24 18.15
N THR A 557 42.59 56.82 17.81
CA THR A 557 43.60 57.23 18.79
C THR A 557 43.09 58.45 19.56
N PRO A 558 43.06 58.42 20.91
CA PRO A 558 42.66 59.57 21.70
C PRO A 558 43.58 60.77 21.43
N VAL A 559 43.00 61.89 21.00
CA VAL A 559 43.72 63.16 20.89
C VAL A 559 44.07 63.62 22.31
N VAL A 560 45.36 63.75 22.59
CA VAL A 560 45.85 64.29 23.86
C VAL A 560 45.53 65.79 23.90
N PRO A 561 44.86 66.31 24.94
CA PRO A 561 44.40 67.70 24.96
C PRO A 561 45.55 68.68 25.23
N ASP A 562 45.62 69.73 24.41
CA ASP A 562 46.50 70.87 24.65
C ASP A 562 46.06 71.72 25.86
N LYS A 563 47.05 72.39 26.47
CA LYS A 563 46.85 73.23 27.65
C LYS A 563 46.35 74.64 27.25
N PRO A 564 45.35 75.21 27.93
CA PRO A 564 44.77 76.50 27.56
C PRO A 564 45.59 77.72 28.03
N ASP A 565 45.35 78.86 27.39
CA ASP A 565 45.41 80.18 28.04
C ASP A 565 44.38 81.15 27.44
N ASN A 566 44.19 82.32 28.06
CA ASN A 566 43.02 83.19 27.89
C ASN A 566 43.28 84.46 27.04
N ASP A 567 42.34 84.78 26.13
CA ASP A 567 41.68 86.10 25.99
C ASP A 567 40.49 85.95 24.98
N GLY A 568 39.60 86.91 24.71
CA GLY A 568 39.52 88.28 25.21
C GLY A 568 38.60 89.19 24.37
N ASN A 569 37.29 89.15 24.61
CA ASN A 569 36.28 90.16 24.21
C ASN A 569 35.82 90.30 22.73
N LYS A 570 34.65 90.94 22.61
CA LYS A 570 33.84 91.41 21.45
C LYS A 570 34.50 92.59 20.67
N PRO A 571 33.92 93.18 19.56
CA PRO A 571 32.87 92.72 18.61
C PRO A 571 33.02 93.13 17.09
N ASP A 572 32.08 92.62 16.26
CA ASP A 572 31.32 93.33 15.18
C ASP A 572 31.84 93.62 13.73
N THR A 573 30.84 93.88 12.87
CA THR A 573 30.79 94.60 11.56
C THR A 573 31.15 93.97 10.19
N ASP A 574 30.17 94.11 9.29
CA ASP A 574 30.20 94.53 7.87
C ASP A 574 30.61 93.64 6.67
N ASN A 575 29.54 93.11 6.04
CA ASN A 575 29.28 92.96 4.60
C ASN A 575 29.01 94.38 3.97
N PRO A 576 28.98 94.66 2.63
CA PRO A 576 29.15 93.79 1.45
C PRO A 576 30.11 94.35 0.35
N ASN A 577 30.30 93.58 -0.74
CA ASN A 577 29.92 94.09 -2.07
C ASN A 577 29.67 93.00 -3.14
N THR A 578 28.88 93.35 -4.15
CA THR A 578 28.56 92.56 -5.35
C THR A 578 29.38 93.00 -6.57
N ASN A 579 29.43 92.19 -7.64
CA ASN A 579 29.01 92.65 -8.99
C ASN A 579 28.99 91.55 -10.07
N LYS A 580 28.02 91.65 -10.98
CA LYS A 580 27.82 90.91 -12.25
C LYS A 580 26.91 91.78 -13.15
N PRO A 581 27.26 92.03 -14.42
CA PRO A 581 26.57 91.39 -15.57
C PRO A 581 27.56 91.11 -16.75
N GLU A 582 27.27 90.67 -17.98
CA GLU A 582 26.06 90.51 -18.85
C GLU A 582 26.08 89.08 -19.50
N GLN A 583 25.01 88.40 -19.96
CA GLN A 583 24.01 88.70 -21.01
C GLN A 583 24.59 88.69 -22.46
N ASN A 584 23.96 88.12 -23.50
CA ASN A 584 22.65 87.42 -23.62
C ASN A 584 22.52 86.55 -24.92
N GLN A 585 21.40 85.82 -25.06
CA GLN A 585 20.78 85.26 -26.30
C GLN A 585 21.47 84.06 -27.00
N LEU A 586 20.76 83.18 -27.72
CA LEU A 586 19.34 83.19 -28.19
C LEU A 586 18.58 81.87 -27.90
N GLU A 587 17.25 81.92 -28.04
CA GLU A 587 16.29 80.81 -27.89
C GLU A 587 16.17 79.95 -29.18
N ASN A 588 15.31 78.93 -29.38
CA ASN A 588 14.25 78.19 -28.64
C ASN A 588 14.12 76.79 -29.35
N THR A 589 13.27 75.78 -29.07
CA THR A 589 12.04 75.61 -28.26
C THR A 589 11.79 74.11 -27.96
N ARG A 590 11.07 73.81 -26.86
CA ARG A 590 10.24 72.59 -26.59
C ARG A 590 10.97 71.23 -26.44
N LYS A 591 10.50 70.26 -25.63
CA LYS A 591 9.59 70.23 -24.44
C LYS A 591 9.63 68.79 -23.86
N GLY A 592 9.59 68.59 -22.53
CA GLY A 592 9.19 67.27 -21.95
C GLY A 592 10.14 66.59 -20.94
N THR A 593 10.31 67.19 -19.77
CA THR A 593 10.44 66.55 -18.44
C THR A 593 10.86 65.06 -18.28
N VAL A 594 12.08 64.87 -17.74
CA VAL A 594 12.46 64.01 -16.58
C VAL A 594 11.97 62.56 -16.49
N LYS A 595 12.93 61.61 -16.44
CA LYS A 595 12.96 60.49 -15.47
C LYS A 595 14.41 60.00 -15.24
N THR A 596 14.65 59.40 -14.08
CA THR A 596 15.96 58.90 -13.60
C THR A 596 16.09 57.39 -13.78
N ALA A 597 17.29 56.90 -14.11
CA ALA A 597 17.71 55.50 -13.95
C ALA A 597 19.25 55.40 -13.97
N ASP A 598 19.78 54.36 -13.32
CA ASP A 598 21.21 54.14 -13.07
C ASP A 598 21.97 53.56 -14.28
N GLU A 599 23.28 53.79 -14.34
CA GLU A 599 24.19 53.01 -15.19
C GLU A 599 24.99 52.00 -14.36
N ALA A 600 24.84 50.71 -14.65
CA ALA A 600 25.57 49.62 -13.98
C ALA A 600 26.13 48.60 -14.98
N ASN A 601 27.43 48.74 -15.29
CA ASN A 601 28.35 47.71 -15.80
C ASN A 601 27.78 46.65 -16.79
N THR A 602 27.59 47.06 -18.05
CA THR A 602 27.27 46.16 -19.18
C THR A 602 28.34 45.12 -19.53
N THR A 603 29.51 45.15 -18.87
CA THR A 603 30.69 44.33 -19.21
C THR A 603 30.56 42.84 -18.89
N GLY A 604 29.72 42.46 -17.90
CA GLY A 604 29.64 41.06 -17.44
C GLY A 604 28.96 40.09 -18.41
N TYR A 605 27.90 40.53 -19.10
CA TYR A 605 27.04 39.64 -19.91
C TYR A 605 27.72 39.11 -21.19
N VAL A 606 28.74 39.80 -21.71
CA VAL A 606 29.44 39.39 -22.95
C VAL A 606 30.26 38.11 -22.75
N LEU A 607 30.86 37.92 -21.57
CA LEU A 607 31.64 36.72 -21.24
C LEU A 607 30.75 35.47 -21.11
N LEU A 608 29.54 35.62 -20.55
CA LEU A 608 28.62 34.50 -20.34
C LEU A 608 28.11 33.91 -21.67
N MET A 609 27.89 34.77 -22.69
CA MET A 609 27.45 34.34 -24.02
C MET A 609 28.54 33.66 -24.87
N LEU A 610 29.82 33.85 -24.54
CA LEU A 610 30.93 33.17 -25.21
C LEU A 610 31.13 31.73 -24.68
N ALA A 611 30.84 31.49 -23.41
CA ALA A 611 30.94 30.17 -22.79
C ALA A 611 29.89 29.18 -23.33
N SER A 612 28.64 29.63 -23.52
CA SER A 612 27.54 28.77 -24.01
C SER A 612 27.73 28.32 -25.47
N ALA A 613 28.31 29.17 -26.32
CA ALA A 613 28.62 28.83 -27.71
C ALA A 613 29.61 27.65 -27.83
N LEU A 614 30.62 27.59 -26.95
CA LEU A 614 31.61 26.50 -26.90
C LEU A 614 30.98 25.16 -26.51
N PHE A 615 30.03 25.16 -25.58
CA PHE A 615 29.36 23.93 -25.12
C PHE A 615 28.49 23.28 -26.22
N ILE A 616 27.77 24.10 -26.99
CA ILE A 616 26.94 23.64 -28.11
C ILE A 616 27.79 22.98 -29.21
N GLY A 617 28.97 23.54 -29.50
CA GLY A 617 29.90 22.98 -30.50
C GLY A 617 30.42 21.58 -30.15
N ILE A 618 30.56 21.26 -28.85
CA ILE A 618 30.99 19.94 -28.38
C ILE A 618 29.83 18.91 -28.54
N LEU A 619 28.61 19.29 -28.15
CA LEU A 619 27.41 18.45 -28.26
C LEU A 619 27.05 18.07 -29.71
N MET A 620 27.33 18.94 -30.69
CA MET A 620 27.12 18.61 -32.11
C MET A 620 28.17 17.64 -32.67
N LYS A 621 29.35 17.51 -32.03
CA LYS A 621 30.45 16.66 -32.53
C LYS A 621 30.34 15.21 -32.04
N SER A 622 29.81 14.97 -30.84
CA SER A 622 29.56 13.61 -30.32
C SER A 622 28.44 12.89 -31.06
N ARG A 623 27.43 13.62 -31.55
CA ARG A 623 26.27 13.08 -32.28
C ARG A 623 26.58 12.53 -33.69
N LYS A 624 27.84 12.52 -34.12
CA LYS A 624 28.28 12.10 -35.47
C LYS A 624 29.20 10.86 -35.51
N VAL A 625 29.27 10.10 -34.41
CA VAL A 625 30.08 8.87 -34.28
C VAL A 625 29.21 7.65 -33.89
N ARG A 626 27.88 7.74 -34.05
CA ARG A 626 26.94 6.61 -34.00
C ARG A 626 25.91 6.76 -35.12
N SER A 627 26.20 6.09 -36.24
CA SER A 627 25.34 5.83 -37.39
C SER A 627 25.68 4.45 -37.94
#